data_AF-X1T8Z1-F1
#
_entry.id   AF-X1T8Z1-F1
#
_cell.length_a   1.000
_cell.length_b   1.000
_cell.length_c   1.000
_cell.angle_alpha   90.00
_cell.angle_beta   90.00
_cell.angle_gamma   90.00
#
_symmetry.space_group_name_H-M   'P 1'
#
loop_
_entity.id
_entity.type
_entity.pdbx_description
1 polymer ?
#
loop_
_entity_poly.entity_id
_entity_poly.type
_entity_poly.pdbx_seq_one_letter_code
_entity_poly.pdbx_strand_id
1 'polypeptide(L)'
;MAYITRKRIKGITYYYAEHREWKNGKSRRKWQKYLGTIDKIINAIDNKNQKPEYAIVFELGGVSAYLDIAGEIGLVENINSMLPKRDQGITIGEY
;
A
#
# COMPACT_ATOMS: atom_id res chain seq x y z
N MET A 1 -24.55 -5.20 -14.09
CA MET A 1 -23.50 -5.17 -15.13
C MET A 1 -22.80 -3.82 -15.08
N ALA A 2 -21.48 -3.77 -15.29
CA ALA A 2 -20.78 -2.50 -15.46
C ALA A 2 -20.83 -2.05 -16.93
N TYR A 3 -20.94 -0.75 -17.19
CA TYR A 3 -20.96 -0.17 -18.54
C TYR A 3 -20.25 1.18 -18.57
N ILE A 4 -19.89 1.64 -19.77
CA ILE A 4 -19.21 2.93 -19.96
C ILE A 4 -20.26 4.03 -20.19
N THR A 5 -20.10 5.15 -19.50
CA THR A 5 -20.85 6.38 -19.74
C THR A 5 -19.91 7.51 -20.14
N ARG A 6 -20.47 8.52 -20.81
CA ARG A 6 -19.74 9.74 -21.18
C ARG A 6 -20.42 10.98 -20.62
N LYS A 7 -19.62 11.97 -20.25
CA LYS A 7 -20.07 13.29 -19.78
C LYS A 7 -19.28 14.37 -20.52
N ARG A 8 -19.97 15.38 -21.06
CA ARG A 8 -19.33 16.53 -21.70
C ARG A 8 -19.26 17.69 -20.71
N ILE A 9 -18.06 18.20 -20.45
CA ILE A 9 -17.81 19.35 -19.55
C ILE A 9 -16.88 20.32 -20.28
N LYS A 10 -17.32 21.58 -20.44
CA LYS A 10 -16.54 22.64 -21.12
C LYS A 10 -15.99 22.18 -22.49
N GLY A 11 -16.81 21.50 -23.29
CA GLY A 11 -16.43 20.98 -24.61
C GLY A 11 -15.70 19.64 -24.60
N ILE A 12 -15.08 19.23 -23.47
CA ILE A 12 -14.29 18.01 -23.34
C ILE A 12 -15.20 16.82 -22.96
N THR A 13 -14.98 15.66 -23.60
CA THR A 13 -15.70 14.42 -23.30
C THR A 13 -14.91 13.55 -22.34
N TYR A 14 -15.54 13.22 -21.22
CA TYR A 14 -15.00 12.40 -20.14
C TYR A 14 -15.78 11.10 -20.04
N TYR A 15 -15.07 10.01 -19.77
CA TYR A 15 -15.63 8.68 -19.67
C TYR A 15 -15.61 8.18 -18.23
N TYR A 16 -16.61 7.37 -17.90
CA TYR A 16 -16.76 6.73 -16.60
C TYR A 16 -17.16 5.27 -16.79
N ALA A 17 -16.69 4.39 -15.92
CA ALA A 17 -17.29 3.07 -15.73
C ALA A 17 -18.35 3.19 -14.64
N GLU A 18 -19.54 2.67 -14.89
CA GLU A 18 -20.66 2.72 -13.95
C GLU A 18 -21.26 1.33 -13.75
N HIS A 19 -21.69 1.06 -12.52
CA HIS A 19 -22.53 -0.08 -12.21
C HIS A 19 -23.78 0.38 -11.50
N ARG A 20 -24.93 -0.12 -11.96
CA ARG A 20 -26.23 0.12 -11.33
C ARG A 20 -26.80 -1.17 -10.80
N GLU A 21 -27.50 -1.06 -9.70
CA GLU A 21 -28.25 -2.13 -9.06
C GLU A 21 -29.67 -1.67 -8.75
N TRP A 22 -30.61 -2.61 -8.71
CA TRP A 22 -31.96 -2.33 -8.28
C TRP A 22 -32.04 -2.45 -6.76
N LYS A 23 -32.49 -1.40 -6.09
CA LYS A 23 -32.72 -1.39 -4.64
C LYS A 23 -34.09 -0.77 -4.38
N ASN A 24 -34.96 -1.50 -3.69
CA ASN A 24 -36.33 -1.08 -3.36
C ASN A 24 -37.13 -0.61 -4.59
N GLY A 25 -37.09 -1.40 -5.68
CA GLY A 25 -37.83 -1.11 -6.91
C GLY A 25 -37.32 0.11 -7.69
N LYS A 26 -36.15 0.66 -7.37
CA LYS A 26 -35.53 1.78 -8.11
C LYS A 26 -34.11 1.42 -8.54
N SER A 27 -33.76 1.76 -9.78
CA SER A 27 -32.37 1.63 -10.27
C SER A 27 -31.48 2.70 -9.64
N ARG A 28 -30.56 2.26 -8.79
CA ARG A 28 -29.58 3.10 -8.09
C ARG A 28 -28.17 2.83 -8.62
N ARG A 29 -27.33 3.85 -8.60
CA ARG A 29 -25.92 3.71 -8.97
C ARG A 29 -25.15 3.15 -7.79
N LYS A 30 -24.55 1.97 -7.97
CA LYS A 30 -23.73 1.30 -6.97
C LYS A 30 -22.36 1.95 -6.85
N TRP A 31 -21.73 2.20 -8.00
CA TRP A 31 -20.45 2.90 -8.09
C TRP A 31 -20.28 3.56 -9.45
N GLN A 32 -19.38 4.54 -9.49
CA GLN A 32 -18.90 5.22 -10.68
C GLN A 32 -17.40 5.44 -10.54
N LYS A 33 -16.63 5.04 -11.54
CA LYS A 33 -15.18 5.25 -11.60
C LYS A 33 -14.85 6.14 -12.79
N TYR A 34 -14.09 7.18 -12.55
CA TYR A 34 -13.63 8.09 -13.60
C TYR A 34 -12.51 7.43 -14.41
N LEU A 35 -12.66 7.43 -15.73
CA LEU A 35 -11.68 6.83 -16.66
C LEU A 35 -10.79 7.88 -17.34
N GLY A 36 -11.21 9.15 -17.36
CA GLY A 36 -10.50 10.21 -18.08
C GLY A 36 -11.12 10.56 -19.42
N THR A 37 -10.35 11.27 -20.25
CA THR A 37 -10.66 11.48 -21.68
C THR A 37 -10.34 10.22 -22.48
N ILE A 38 -10.75 10.17 -23.74
CA ILE A 38 -10.39 9.06 -24.63
C ILE A 38 -8.87 8.91 -24.74
N ASP A 39 -8.14 10.03 -24.86
CA ASP A 39 -6.68 10.03 -24.96
C ASP A 39 -6.01 9.44 -23.71
N LYS A 40 -6.54 9.74 -22.52
CA LYS A 40 -6.05 9.14 -21.26
C LYS A 40 -6.28 7.63 -21.22
N ILE A 41 -7.42 7.16 -21.73
CA ILE A 41 -7.72 5.73 -21.78
C ILE A 41 -6.78 5.02 -22.75
N ILE A 42 -6.58 5.57 -23.95
CA ILE A 42 -5.65 5.04 -24.95
C ILE A 42 -4.23 5.00 -24.39
N ASN A 43 -3.74 6.13 -23.84
CA ASN A 43 -2.42 6.20 -23.23
C ASN A 43 -2.24 5.17 -22.10
N ALA A 44 -3.25 4.94 -21.27
CA ALA A 44 -3.16 3.94 -20.20
C ALA A 44 -3.09 2.49 -20.72
N ILE A 45 -3.72 2.21 -21.86
CA ILE A 45 -3.68 0.90 -22.51
C ILE A 45 -2.34 0.69 -23.21
N ASP A 46 -1.84 1.71 -23.90
CA ASP A 46 -0.60 1.64 -24.67
C ASP A 46 0.63 1.65 -23.76
N ASN A 47 0.58 2.38 -22.63
CA ASN A 47 1.66 2.44 -21.63
C ASN A 47 1.53 1.35 -20.55
N LYS A 48 0.95 0.19 -20.87
CA LYS A 48 0.81 -0.95 -19.94
C LYS A 48 2.12 -1.44 -19.29
N ASN A 49 3.27 -0.96 -19.77
CA ASN A 49 4.61 -1.24 -19.25
C ASN A 49 5.16 -0.11 -18.36
N GLN A 50 4.33 0.59 -17.59
CA GLN A 50 4.85 1.41 -16.49
C GLN A 50 5.44 0.48 -15.41
N LYS A 51 6.73 0.17 -15.55
CA LYS A 51 7.54 -0.37 -14.47
C LYS A 51 7.46 0.62 -13.30
N PRO A 52 7.43 0.14 -12.04
CA PRO A 52 7.52 1.04 -10.90
C PRO A 52 8.74 1.94 -11.07
N GLU A 53 8.57 3.24 -10.79
CA GLU A 53 9.65 4.24 -10.90
C GLU A 53 10.86 3.84 -10.03
N TYR A 54 10.58 3.24 -8.88
CA TYR A 54 11.56 2.57 -8.04
C TYR A 54 10.86 1.50 -7.18
N ALA A 55 11.65 0.58 -6.63
CA ALA A 55 11.23 -0.33 -5.57
C ALA A 55 12.16 -0.14 -4.37
N ILE A 56 11.59 -0.15 -3.16
CA ILE A 56 12.39 -0.25 -1.94
C ILE A 56 12.44 -1.72 -1.56
N VAL A 57 13.62 -2.31 -1.67
CA VAL A 57 13.86 -3.69 -1.26
C VAL A 57 14.40 -3.63 0.16
N PHE A 58 13.64 -4.16 1.11
CA PHE A 58 14.10 -4.31 2.49
C PHE A 58 14.67 -5.72 2.67
N GLU A 59 15.90 -5.79 3.17
CA GLU A 59 16.53 -7.07 3.51
C GLU A 59 16.26 -7.40 4.98
N LEU A 60 15.17 -8.14 5.22
CA LEU A 60 14.78 -8.54 6.58
C LEU A 60 15.63 -9.70 7.11
N GLY A 61 16.21 -10.52 6.23
CA GLY A 61 16.92 -11.74 6.61
C GLY A 61 18.12 -11.49 7.51
N GLY A 62 18.98 -10.52 7.15
CA GLY A 62 20.17 -10.19 7.94
C GLY A 62 19.80 -9.69 9.34
N VAL A 63 18.87 -8.75 9.45
CA VAL A 63 18.43 -8.19 10.74
C VAL A 63 17.79 -9.27 11.62
N SER A 64 16.94 -10.13 11.05
CA SER A 64 16.34 -11.25 11.78
C SER A 64 17.38 -12.26 12.26
N ALA A 65 18.37 -12.60 11.45
CA ALA A 65 19.44 -13.53 11.84
C ALA A 65 20.30 -12.96 12.98
N TYR A 66 20.64 -11.67 12.94
CA TYR A 66 21.37 -11.05 14.05
C TYR A 66 20.57 -11.04 15.35
N LEU A 67 19.27 -10.75 15.28
CA LEU A 67 18.40 -10.76 16.45
C LEU A 67 18.28 -12.17 17.05
N ASP A 68 18.18 -13.19 16.20
CA ASP A 68 18.12 -14.60 16.62
C ASP A 68 19.41 -15.02 17.34
N ILE A 69 20.57 -14.75 16.73
CA ILE A 69 21.88 -15.03 17.34
C ILE A 69 22.04 -14.27 18.66
N ALA A 70 21.63 -12.99 18.72
CA ALA A 70 21.70 -12.20 19.94
C ALA A 70 20.86 -12.82 21.07
N GLY A 71 19.71 -13.41 20.74
CA GLY A 71 18.89 -14.20 21.67
C GLY A 71 19.56 -15.51 22.08
N GLU A 72 20.11 -16.27 21.14
CA GLU A 72 20.81 -17.54 21.42
C GLU A 72 21.98 -17.38 22.39
N ILE A 73 22.77 -16.31 22.25
CA ILE A 73 23.92 -16.04 23.11
C ILE A 73 23.54 -15.30 24.40
N GLY A 74 22.26 -14.97 24.60
CA GLY A 74 21.77 -14.18 25.75
C GLY A 74 22.46 -12.83 25.87
N LEU A 75 22.64 -12.13 24.74
CA LEU A 75 23.46 -10.91 24.68
C LEU A 75 22.94 -9.83 25.64
N VAL A 76 21.63 -9.61 25.64
CA VAL A 76 20.96 -8.59 26.47
C VAL A 76 21.13 -8.91 27.95
N GLU A 77 20.89 -10.18 28.32
CA GLU A 77 21.01 -10.68 29.68
C GLU A 77 22.44 -10.55 30.19
N ASN A 78 23.42 -10.93 29.37
CA ASN A 78 24.84 -10.82 29.69
C ASN A 78 25.25 -9.36 29.92
N ILE A 79 24.84 -8.44 29.05
CA ILE A 79 25.12 -6.99 29.22
C ILE A 79 24.47 -6.47 30.51
N ASN A 80 23.20 -6.79 30.74
CA ASN A 80 22.48 -6.34 31.93
C ASN A 80 23.05 -6.91 33.23
N SER A 81 23.63 -8.12 33.19
CA SER A 81 24.30 -8.72 34.35
C SER A 81 25.58 -7.98 34.74
N MET A 82 26.32 -7.45 33.75
CA MET A 82 27.58 -6.72 33.97
C MET A 82 27.33 -5.24 34.28
N LEU A 83 26.28 -4.67 33.71
CA LEU A 83 25.93 -3.25 33.81
C LEU A 83 24.52 -3.09 34.39
N PRO A 84 24.35 -3.25 35.72
CA PRO A 84 23.04 -3.10 36.34
C PRO A 84 22.58 -1.64 36.27
N LYS A 85 21.36 -1.43 35.77
CA LYS A 85 20.67 -0.13 35.71
C LYS A 85 19.43 -0.17 36.60
N ARG A 86 19.07 0.98 37.21
CA ARG A 86 17.78 1.14 37.91
C ARG A 86 16.62 0.98 36.92
N ASP A 87 15.48 0.51 37.42
CA ASP A 87 14.27 0.28 36.61
C ASP A 87 13.63 1.60 36.15
N GLN A 88 14.18 2.16 35.07
CA GLN A 88 13.84 3.45 34.49
C GLN A 88 13.84 3.34 32.95
N GLY A 89 12.91 2.55 32.43
CA GLY A 89 12.76 2.31 30.99
C GLY A 89 13.64 1.15 30.49
N ILE A 90 14.02 1.18 29.21
CA ILE A 90 14.78 0.08 28.60
C ILE A 90 16.14 -0.11 29.29
N THR A 91 16.55 -1.37 29.35
CA THR A 91 17.78 -1.82 29.97
C THR A 91 19.01 -1.45 29.13
N ILE A 92 20.21 -1.59 29.68
CA ILE A 92 21.44 -1.24 28.95
C ILE A 92 21.67 -2.19 27.78
N GLY A 93 21.29 -3.47 27.91
CA GLY A 93 21.36 -4.44 26.82
C GLY A 93 20.34 -4.24 25.71
N GLU A 94 19.26 -3.48 25.95
CA GLU A 94 18.22 -3.18 24.94
C GLU A 94 18.52 -1.90 24.12
N TYR A 95 19.53 -1.11 24.50
CA TYR A 95 20.04 0.03 23.73
C TYR A 95 21.07 -0.43 22.69
#